data_AF-X6HMD1-F1
#
_entry.id   AF-X6HMD1-F1
#
_cell.length_a   1.000
_cell.length_b   1.000
_cell.length_c   1.000
_cell.angle_alpha   90.00
_cell.angle_beta   90.00
_cell.angle_gamma   90.00
#
_symmetry.space_group_name_H-M   'P 1'
#
loop_
_entity.id
_entity.type
_entity.pdbx_description
1 polymer ?
#
loop_
_entity_poly.entity_id
_entity_poly.type
_entity_poly.pdbx_seq_one_letter_code
_entity_poly.pdbx_strand_id
1 'polypeptide(L)'
;MASTLTYASTKTTGGEWVSPSWDTMWFPHAFIGVMEQLQHAVKTGAPPALSVADNVKTMALVEAGYRSMAQGRTVKLSEISID
;
A
#
# COMPACT_ATOMS: atom_id res chain seq x y z
N MET A 1 -1.90 16.40 -13.91
CA MET A 1 -1.45 15.92 -15.23
C MET A 1 -1.69 14.43 -15.28
N ALA A 2 -2.29 13.93 -16.35
CA ALA A 2 -2.55 12.51 -16.54
C ALA A 2 -1.27 11.65 -16.34
N SER A 3 -1.44 10.43 -15.85
CA SER A 3 -0.34 9.46 -15.83
C SER A 3 0.11 9.20 -17.27
N THR A 4 1.42 9.19 -17.51
CA THR A 4 1.99 8.84 -18.83
C THR A 4 2.94 7.67 -18.68
N LEU A 5 2.93 6.79 -19.67
CA LEU A 5 3.87 5.71 -19.83
C LEU A 5 4.24 5.61 -21.29
N THR A 6 5.51 5.42 -21.61
CA THR A 6 5.97 5.13 -22.97
C THR A 6 6.83 3.88 -22.90
N TYR A 7 6.52 2.89 -23.74
CA TYR A 7 7.20 1.60 -23.71
C TYR A 7 7.28 0.97 -25.11
N ALA A 8 8.23 0.06 -25.27
CA ALA A 8 8.38 -0.80 -26.44
C ALA A 8 8.69 -2.23 -25.99
N SER A 9 8.14 -3.21 -26.69
CA SER A 9 8.25 -4.64 -26.35
C SER A 9 8.27 -5.46 -27.63
N THR A 10 9.25 -6.34 -27.76
CA THR A 10 9.33 -7.29 -28.87
C THR A 10 8.19 -8.31 -28.86
N LYS A 11 7.51 -8.50 -27.72
CA LYS A 11 6.41 -9.45 -27.58
C LYS A 11 5.03 -8.82 -27.79
N THR A 12 4.84 -7.58 -27.35
CA THR A 12 3.50 -6.96 -27.25
C THR A 12 3.31 -5.72 -28.10
N THR A 13 4.39 -5.06 -28.54
CA THR A 13 4.32 -3.91 -29.46
C THR A 13 5.11 -4.13 -30.74
N GLY A 14 5.65 -5.34 -30.96
CA GLY A 14 6.48 -5.63 -32.14
C GLY A 14 7.79 -4.85 -32.19
N GLY A 15 8.24 -4.29 -31.06
CA GLY A 15 9.40 -3.40 -31.00
C GLY A 15 9.06 -1.92 -31.23
N GLU A 16 7.82 -1.59 -31.58
CA GLU A 16 7.38 -0.20 -31.77
C GLU A 16 7.14 0.50 -30.43
N TRP A 17 7.41 1.81 -30.40
CA TRP A 17 7.12 2.66 -29.25
C TRP A 17 5.64 3.00 -29.19
N VAL A 18 5.04 2.81 -28.01
CA VAL A 18 3.64 3.14 -27.74
C VAL A 18 3.58 4.08 -26.53
N SER A 19 2.79 5.15 -26.66
CA SER A 19 2.54 6.14 -25.61
C SER A 19 1.04 6.22 -25.29
N PRO A 20 0.49 5.26 -24.52
CA PRO A 20 -0.91 5.31 -24.10
C PRO A 20 -1.23 6.57 -23.27
N SER A 21 -2.44 7.08 -23.44
CA SER A 21 -3.01 8.20 -22.68
C SER A 21 -4.19 7.75 -21.84
N TRP A 22 -4.30 8.27 -20.62
CA TRP A 22 -5.42 8.03 -19.73
C TRP A 22 -5.98 9.36 -19.22
N ASP A 23 -7.29 9.42 -19.01
CA ASP A 23 -7.94 10.56 -18.34
C ASP A 23 -7.79 10.50 -16.81
N THR A 24 -7.35 9.35 -16.29
CA THR A 24 -7.13 9.12 -14.87
C THR A 24 -5.66 9.23 -14.51
N MET A 25 -5.41 9.53 -13.24
CA MET A 25 -4.08 9.61 -12.67
C MET A 25 -4.05 9.04 -11.26
N TRP A 26 -2.88 8.53 -10.88
CA TRP A 26 -2.67 7.89 -9.57
C TRP A 26 -2.84 8.89 -8.41
N PHE A 27 -2.25 10.07 -8.55
CA PHE A 27 -2.49 11.20 -7.64
C PHE A 27 -3.61 12.09 -8.21
N PRO A 28 -4.55 12.62 -7.41
CA PRO A 28 -4.66 12.46 -5.97
C PRO A 28 -5.44 11.20 -5.57
N HIS A 29 -6.00 10.42 -6.49
CA HIS A 29 -6.96 9.35 -6.17
C HIS A 29 -6.48 8.34 -5.13
N ALA A 30 -5.21 7.94 -5.15
CA ALA A 30 -4.67 7.00 -4.16
C ALA A 30 -4.45 7.61 -2.75
N PHE A 31 -4.47 8.94 -2.64
CA PHE A 31 -4.10 9.65 -1.41
C PHE A 31 -5.22 10.53 -0.87
N ILE A 32 -6.19 10.93 -1.69
CA ILE A 32 -7.17 11.96 -1.34
C ILE A 32 -7.97 11.58 -0.09
N GLY A 33 -8.40 10.33 0.03
CA GLY A 33 -9.15 9.86 1.20
C GLY A 33 -8.30 9.82 2.47
N VAL A 34 -7.11 9.19 2.43
CA VAL A 34 -6.25 9.07 3.63
C VAL A 34 -5.72 10.44 4.09
N MET A 35 -5.45 11.35 3.15
CA MET A 35 -5.04 12.71 3.44
C MET A 35 -6.19 13.53 4.04
N GLU A 36 -7.41 13.35 3.56
CA GLU A 36 -8.61 14.00 4.11
C GLU A 36 -8.90 13.51 5.54
N GLN A 37 -8.83 12.20 5.78
CA GLN A 37 -8.97 11.61 7.11
C GLN A 37 -7.91 12.13 8.10
N LEU A 38 -6.66 12.23 7.68
CA LEU A 38 -5.59 12.79 8.52
C LEU A 38 -5.86 14.25 8.88
N GLN A 39 -6.21 15.08 7.88
CA GLN A 39 -6.56 16.48 8.10
C GLN A 39 -7.77 16.64 9.02
N HIS A 40 -8.78 15.78 8.89
CA HIS A 40 -9.94 15.76 9.77
C HIS A 40 -9.54 15.48 11.22
N ALA A 41 -8.75 14.42 11.46
CA ALA A 41 -8.28 14.03 12.79
C ALA A 41 -7.48 15.17 13.46
N VAL A 42 -6.59 15.82 12.71
CA VAL A 42 -5.84 17.00 13.20
C VAL A 42 -6.78 18.14 13.57
N LYS A 43 -7.79 18.42 12.73
CA LYS A 43 -8.73 19.53 12.95
C LYS A 43 -9.65 19.29 14.15
N THR A 44 -10.10 18.06 14.38
CA THR A 44 -11.09 17.74 15.41
C THR A 44 -10.50 17.21 16.71
N GLY A 45 -9.22 16.82 16.70
CA GLY A 45 -8.58 16.11 17.81
C GLY A 45 -9.08 14.66 17.96
N ALA A 46 -9.89 14.16 17.02
CA ALA A 46 -10.32 12.77 17.01
C ALA A 46 -9.14 11.82 16.68
N PRO A 47 -9.17 10.57 17.15
CA PRO A 47 -8.18 9.58 16.74
C PRO A 47 -8.13 9.40 15.21
N PRO A 48 -6.94 9.29 14.60
CA PRO A 48 -6.84 9.04 13.16
C PRO A 48 -7.34 7.64 12.82
N ALA A 49 -8.03 7.52 11.68
CA ALA A 49 -8.53 6.23 11.19
C ALA A 49 -7.39 5.22 10.92
N LEU A 50 -6.22 5.71 10.53
CA LEU A 50 -5.01 4.92 10.28
C LEU A 50 -3.94 5.25 11.34
N SER A 51 -4.18 4.83 12.58
CA SER A 51 -3.26 5.09 13.69
C SER A 51 -1.98 4.24 13.58
N VAL A 52 -0.87 4.75 14.14
CA VAL A 52 0.39 4.00 14.21
C VAL A 52 0.22 2.69 15.00
N ALA A 53 -0.53 2.73 16.11
CA ALA A 53 -0.78 1.55 16.93
C ALA A 53 -1.50 0.44 16.14
N ASP A 54 -2.41 0.78 15.24
CA ASP A 54 -3.06 -0.22 14.39
C ASP A 54 -2.09 -0.78 13.33
N ASN A 55 -1.23 0.06 12.75
CA ASN A 55 -0.22 -0.37 11.78
C ASN A 55 0.78 -1.39 12.36
N VAL A 56 1.05 -1.36 13.68
CA VAL A 56 1.91 -2.36 14.34
C VAL A 56 1.37 -3.79 14.18
N LYS A 57 0.05 -3.99 14.08
CA LYS A 57 -0.54 -5.31 13.82
C LYS A 57 -0.17 -5.86 12.44
N THR A 58 0.01 -4.99 11.45
CA THR A 58 0.51 -5.39 10.12
C THR A 58 1.94 -5.90 10.23
N MET A 59 2.77 -5.24 11.04
CA MET A 59 4.14 -5.71 11.27
C MET A 59 4.18 -7.03 12.04
N ALA A 60 3.24 -7.26 12.98
CA ALA A 60 3.10 -8.56 13.64
C ALA A 60 2.81 -9.69 12.65
N LEU A 61 2.01 -9.43 11.62
CA LEU A 61 1.74 -10.40 10.55
C LEU A 61 3.01 -10.68 9.72
N VAL A 62 3.80 -9.66 9.38
CA VAL A 62 5.07 -9.82 8.67
C VAL A 62 6.03 -10.69 9.48
N GLU A 63 6.18 -10.42 10.78
CA GLU A 63 7.01 -11.20 11.70
C GLU A 63 6.52 -12.66 11.81
N ALA A 64 5.21 -12.88 11.92
CA ALA A 64 4.64 -14.22 11.90
C ALA A 64 4.98 -14.99 10.61
N GLY A 65 4.98 -14.30 9.46
CA GLY A 65 5.38 -14.86 8.17
C GLY A 65 6.82 -15.34 8.15
N TYR A 66 7.76 -14.50 8.61
CA TYR A 66 9.17 -14.89 8.71
C TYR A 66 9.39 -16.05 9.68
N ARG A 67 8.73 -16.03 10.85
CA ARG A 67 8.81 -17.12 11.83
C ARG A 67 8.24 -18.43 11.28
N SER A 68 7.16 -18.36 10.52
CA SER A 68 6.56 -19.51 9.84
C SER A 68 7.54 -20.16 8.87
N MET A 69 8.21 -19.34 8.03
CA MET A 69 9.23 -19.83 7.08
C MET A 69 10.40 -20.50 7.79
N ALA A 70 10.91 -19.89 8.86
CA ALA A 70 12.03 -20.44 9.62
C ALA A 70 11.70 -21.76 10.33
N GLN A 71 10.46 -21.93 10.79
CA GLN A 71 10.02 -23.09 11.56
C GLN A 71 9.31 -24.17 10.71
N GLY A 72 8.99 -23.88 9.46
CA GLY A 72 8.26 -24.79 8.59
C GLY A 72 6.84 -25.12 9.08
N ARG A 73 6.20 -24.21 9.81
CA ARG A 73 4.84 -24.38 10.34
C ARG A 73 4.05 -23.08 10.34
N THR A 74 2.73 -23.18 10.34
CA THR A 74 1.86 -22.03 10.60
C THR A 74 2.10 -21.45 11.98
N VAL A 75 2.17 -20.11 12.07
CA VAL A 75 2.30 -19.33 13.30
C VAL A 75 1.04 -18.49 13.47
N LYS A 76 0.38 -18.59 14.62
CA LYS A 76 -0.79 -17.74 14.95
C LYS A 76 -0.31 -16.33 15.34
N LEU A 77 -1.11 -15.31 15.02
CA LEU A 77 -0.78 -13.92 15.39
C LEU A 77 -0.64 -13.73 16.91
N SER A 78 -1.37 -14.49 17.73
CA SER A 78 -1.24 -14.47 19.19
C SER A 78 0.12 -14.95 19.71
N GLU A 79 0.96 -15.56 18.87
CA GLU A 79 2.34 -15.93 19.19
C GLU A 79 3.33 -14.76 18.99
N ILE A 80 2.87 -13.63 18.42
CA ILE A 80 3.65 -12.41 18.23
C ILE A 80 3.16 -11.36 19.23
N SER A 81 4.01 -11.01 20.20
CA SER A 81 3.72 -9.93 21.15
C SER A 81 3.88 -8.58 20.47
N ILE A 82 2.87 -7.73 20.67
CA ILE A 82 2.81 -6.34 20.26
C ILE A 82 2.15 -5.58 21.42
N ASP A 83 2.97 -5.21 22.39
CA ASP A 83 2.54 -4.47 23.59
C ASP A 83 2.16 -3.02 23.25
#